data_AF-A0A1Q8ZJF4-F1
#
_entry.id   AF-A0A1Q8ZJF4-F1
#
_cell.length_a   1.000
_cell.length_b   1.000
_cell.length_c   1.000
_cell.angle_alpha   90.00
_cell.angle_beta   90.00
_cell.angle_gamma   90.00
#
_symmetry.space_group_name_H-M   'P 1'
#
loop_
_entity.id
_entity.type
_entity.pdbx_description
1 polymer ?
#
loop_
_entity_poly.entity_id
_entity_poly.type
_entity_poly.pdbx_seq_one_letter_code
_entity_poly.pdbx_strand_id
1 'polypeptide(L)'
;MKNCQVELRPTDRDYLENLLRKGQLGVGQFKRATGLLELDRGKAISAVATTLGVSETTVRVWRNRYEQEELQMLHGKPRLSSRR
;
A
#
# COMPACT_ATOMS: atom_id res chain seq x y z
N MET A 1 16.81 -15.09 7.91
CA MET A 1 16.51 -13.85 7.16
C MET A 1 15.01 -13.61 7.32
N LYS A 2 14.61 -12.49 7.92
CA LYS A 2 13.27 -12.33 8.50
C LYS A 2 12.24 -12.07 7.41
N ASN A 3 11.16 -12.84 7.43
CA ASN A 3 10.03 -12.82 6.51
C ASN A 3 9.35 -11.44 6.50
N CYS A 4 9.80 -10.58 5.59
CA CYS A 4 9.25 -9.25 5.36
C CYS A 4 7.93 -9.26 4.59
N GLN A 5 7.35 -10.45 4.38
CA GLN A 5 6.09 -10.65 3.65
C GLN A 5 4.91 -10.07 4.43
N VAL A 6 4.01 -9.43 3.70
CA VAL A 6 2.66 -9.08 4.14
C VAL A 6 1.74 -10.12 3.54
N GLU A 7 0.87 -10.72 4.33
CA GLU A 7 -0.22 -11.54 3.81
C GLU A 7 -1.41 -10.61 3.54
N LEU A 8 -1.63 -10.25 2.26
CA LEU A 8 -2.85 -9.55 1.90
C LEU A 8 -4.00 -10.54 1.85
N ARG A 9 -5.17 -10.10 2.30
CA ARG A 9 -6.39 -10.87 2.04
C ARG A 9 -6.67 -10.89 0.53
N PRO A 10 -7.23 -11.98 -0.03
CA PRO A 10 -7.56 -12.06 -1.45
C PRO A 10 -8.45 -10.90 -1.92
N THR A 11 -9.40 -10.49 -1.08
CA THR A 11 -10.29 -9.35 -1.34
C THR A 11 -9.55 -8.02 -1.38
N ASP A 12 -8.56 -7.83 -0.50
CA ASP A 12 -7.76 -6.60 -0.46
C ASP A 12 -6.81 -6.52 -1.64
N ARG A 13 -6.26 -7.66 -2.06
CA ARG A 13 -5.45 -7.79 -3.27
C ARG A 13 -6.24 -7.41 -4.51
N ASP A 14 -7.41 -8.01 -4.71
CA ASP A 14 -8.29 -7.70 -5.86
C ASP A 14 -8.69 -6.22 -5.86
N TYR A 15 -9.03 -5.69 -4.69
CA TYR A 15 -9.32 -4.26 -4.53
C TYR A 15 -8.14 -3.40 -4.96
N LEU A 16 -6.93 -3.67 -4.48
CA LEU A 16 -5.71 -2.93 -4.84
C LEU A 16 -5.39 -3.01 -6.34
N GLU A 17 -5.50 -4.19 -6.94
CA GLU A 17 -5.27 -4.38 -8.38
C GLU A 17 -6.31 -3.61 -9.22
N ASN A 18 -7.58 -3.68 -8.83
CA ASN A 18 -8.65 -2.94 -9.50
C ASN A 18 -8.49 -1.42 -9.30
N LEU A 19 -7.98 -0.99 -8.14
CA LEU A 19 -7.67 0.40 -7.83
C LEU A 19 -6.55 0.93 -8.74
N LEU A 20 -5.48 0.15 -8.92
CA LEU A 20 -4.38 0.47 -9.83
C LEU A 20 -4.86 0.51 -11.29
N ARG A 21 -5.72 -0.43 -11.68
CA ARG A 21 -6.29 -0.51 -13.04
C ARG A 21 -7.16 0.69 -13.38
N LYS A 22 -7.88 1.27 -12.41
CA LYS A 22 -8.72 2.46 -12.62
C LYS A 22 -7.92 3.73 -12.89
N GLY A 23 -6.65 3.80 -12.49
CA GLY A 23 -5.75 4.92 -12.80
C GLY A 23 -6.11 6.29 -12.20
N GLN A 24 -7.22 6.42 -11.47
CA GLN A 24 -7.71 7.69 -10.90
C GLN A 24 -7.08 8.04 -9.54
N LEU A 25 -5.98 7.39 -9.17
CA LEU A 25 -5.36 7.56 -7.86
C LEU A 25 -4.31 8.66 -7.87
N GLY A 26 -4.23 9.39 -6.76
CA GLY A 26 -3.07 10.25 -6.51
C GLY A 26 -1.79 9.42 -6.40
N VAL A 27 -0.66 10.00 -6.80
CA VAL A 27 0.66 9.34 -6.81
C VAL A 27 0.99 8.65 -5.47
N GLY A 28 0.58 9.22 -4.34
CA GLY A 28 0.77 8.62 -3.02
C GLY A 28 -0.05 7.35 -2.77
N GLN A 29 -1.28 7.30 -3.26
CA GLN A 29 -2.13 6.10 -3.17
C GLN A 29 -1.60 5.00 -4.09
N PHE A 30 -1.20 5.36 -5.31
CA PHE A 30 -0.57 4.43 -6.25
C PHE A 30 0.68 3.77 -5.64
N LYS A 31 1.61 4.57 -5.11
CA LYS A 31 2.84 4.04 -4.48
C LYS A 31 2.54 3.09 -3.31
N ARG A 32 1.57 3.43 -2.45
CA ARG A 32 1.17 2.58 -1.31
C ARG A 32 0.57 1.25 -1.78
N ALA A 33 -0.36 1.32 -2.73
CA ALA A 33 -1.03 0.16 -3.30
C ALA A 33 -0.02 -0.80 -3.96
N THR A 34 0.85 -0.26 -4.81
CA THR A 34 1.92 -1.03 -5.44
C THR A 34 2.87 -1.60 -4.39
N GLY A 35 3.26 -0.81 -3.38
CA GLY A 35 4.14 -1.28 -2.31
C GLY A 35 3.58 -2.49 -1.56
N LEU A 36 2.30 -2.46 -1.18
CA LEU A 36 1.63 -3.58 -0.51
C LEU A 36 1.57 -4.83 -1.40
N LEU A 37 1.20 -4.68 -2.68
CA LEU A 37 1.15 -5.81 -3.62
C LEU A 37 2.53 -6.44 -3.86
N GLU A 38 3.57 -5.63 -3.93
CA GLU A 38 4.93 -6.15 -4.11
C GLU A 38 5.44 -6.89 -2.85
N LEU A 39 5.06 -6.42 -1.66
CA LEU A 39 5.32 -7.13 -0.41
C LEU A 39 4.56 -8.45 -0.31
N ASP A 40 3.31 -8.49 -0.77
CA ASP A 40 2.48 -9.71 -0.87
C ASP A 40 3.04 -10.72 -1.87
N ARG A 41 3.65 -10.24 -2.96
CA ARG A 41 4.40 -11.06 -3.92
C ARG A 41 5.72 -11.61 -3.35
N GLY A 42 6.04 -11.31 -2.09
CA GLY A 42 7.24 -11.78 -1.40
C GLY A 42 8.50 -10.96 -1.68
N LYS A 43 8.39 -9.76 -2.27
CA LYS A 43 9.57 -8.90 -2.45
C LYS A 43 10.08 -8.34 -1.13
N ALA A 44 11.39 -8.13 -1.06
CA ALA A 44 12.01 -7.48 0.07
C ALA A 44 11.60 -5.99 0.15
N ILE A 45 11.41 -5.49 1.36
CA ILE A 45 11.11 -4.08 1.65
C ILE A 45 12.11 -3.14 0.96
N SER A 46 13.39 -3.50 0.96
CA SER A 46 14.48 -2.77 0.30
C SER A 46 14.25 -2.62 -1.21
N ALA A 47 13.96 -3.73 -1.89
CA ALA A 47 13.69 -3.73 -3.33
C ALA A 47 12.44 -2.91 -3.68
N VAL A 48 11.38 -3.02 -2.89
CA VAL A 48 10.15 -2.23 -3.05
C VAL A 48 10.43 -0.75 -2.86
N ALA A 49 11.17 -0.39 -1.80
CA ALA A 49 11.58 0.97 -1.49
C ALA A 49 12.38 1.60 -2.64
N THR A 50 13.40 0.90 -3.15
CA THR A 50 14.19 1.33 -4.31
C THR A 50 13.33 1.51 -5.56
N THR A 51 12.44 0.57 -5.86
CA THR A 51 11.56 0.61 -7.05
C THR A 51 10.61 1.81 -7.01
N LEU A 52 10.07 2.14 -5.83
CA LEU A 52 9.11 3.24 -5.67
C LEU A 52 9.76 4.59 -5.34
N GLY A 53 11.09 4.60 -5.14
CA GLY A 53 11.86 5.78 -4.72
C GLY A 53 11.43 6.30 -3.35
N VAL A 54 11.14 5.41 -2.40
CA VAL A 54 10.78 5.75 -1.01
C VAL A 54 11.75 5.08 -0.04
N SER A 55 11.77 5.52 1.22
CA SER A 55 12.60 4.88 2.25
C SER A 55 12.00 3.55 2.70
N GLU A 56 12.86 2.60 3.09
CA GLU A 56 12.46 1.30 3.65
C GLU A 56 11.55 1.46 4.88
N THR A 57 11.80 2.47 5.72
CA THR A 57 10.98 2.82 6.87
C THR A 57 9.55 3.14 6.45
N THR A 58 9.36 3.84 5.33
CA THR A 58 8.03 4.19 4.80
C THR A 58 7.26 2.94 4.41
N VAL A 59 7.92 1.98 3.77
CA VAL A 59 7.31 0.71 3.37
C VAL A 59 6.97 -0.15 4.60
N ARG A 60 7.84 -0.17 5.64
CA ARG A 60 7.52 -0.78 6.94
C ARG A 60 6.30 -0.17 7.60
N VAL A 61 6.19 1.16 7.57
CA VAL A 61 5.02 1.87 8.10
C VAL A 61 3.76 1.46 7.35
N TRP A 62 3.80 1.30 6.03
CA TRP A 62 2.63 0.81 5.28
C TRP A 62 2.21 -0.60 5.71
N ARG A 63 3.17 -1.53 5.84
CA ARG A 63 2.90 -2.87 6.39
C ARG A 63 2.21 -2.78 7.75
N ASN A 64 2.83 -2.08 8.70
CA ASN A 64 2.30 -2.00 10.06
C ASN A 64 0.92 -1.35 10.09
N ARG A 65 0.70 -0.32 9.26
CA ARG A 65 -0.61 0.35 9.17
C ARG A 65 -1.66 -0.53 8.52
N TYR A 66 -1.30 -1.35 7.55
CA TYR A 66 -2.21 -2.35 7.00
C TYR A 66 -2.59 -3.40 8.04
N GLU A 67 -1.65 -3.86 8.88
CA GLU A 67 -1.96 -4.78 9.99
C GLU A 67 -2.86 -4.15 11.06
N GLN A 68 -2.87 -2.82 11.22
CA GLN A 68 -3.67 -2.12 12.23
C GLN A 68 -5.00 -1.55 11.70
N GLU A 69 -5.01 -1.02 10.48
CA GLU A 69 -6.11 -0.25 9.88
C GLU A 69 -6.55 -0.81 8.51
N GLU A 70 -5.92 -1.89 8.02
CA GLU A 70 -6.21 -2.52 6.73
C GLU A 70 -6.15 -1.53 5.55
N LEU A 71 -7.12 -1.56 4.63
CA LEU A 71 -7.16 -0.68 3.46
C LEU A 71 -7.43 0.80 3.81
N GLN A 72 -7.78 1.14 5.06
CA GLN A 72 -8.00 2.53 5.47
C GLN A 72 -6.74 3.39 5.30
N MET A 73 -5.54 2.78 5.36
CA MET A 73 -4.28 3.49 5.17
C MET A 73 -4.08 4.05 3.74
N LEU A 74 -4.84 3.57 2.76
CA LEU A 74 -4.80 4.06 1.37
C LEU A 74 -5.49 5.41 1.23
N HIS A 75 -6.71 5.52 1.76
CA HIS A 75 -7.52 6.72 1.58
C HIS A 75 -6.94 7.90 2.35
N GLY A 76 -6.25 7.66 3.47
CA GLY A 76 -5.98 8.71 4.44
C GLY A 76 -7.30 9.24 5.00
N LYS A 77 -7.27 9.76 6.24
CA LYS A 77 -8.45 10.30 6.91
C LYS A 77 -9.28 11.14 5.92
N PRO A 78 -10.59 10.87 5.75
CA PRO A 78 -11.38 11.55 4.74
C PRO A 78 -11.21 13.04 4.99
N ARG A 79 -10.60 13.75 4.04
CA ARG A 79 -10.77 15.19 3.98
C ARG A 79 -12.24 15.34 3.62
N LEU A 80 -13.09 15.48 4.64
CA LEU A 80 -14.43 16.03 4.48
C LEU A 80 -14.26 17.41 3.86
N SER A 81 -14.11 17.48 2.54
CA SER A 81 -14.63 18.60 1.79
C SER A 81 -16.13 18.34 1.65
N SER A 82 -16.83 18.48 2.78
CA SER A 82 -18.27 18.71 2.77
C SER A 82 -18.47 20.04 2.05
N ARG A 83 -18.70 19.98 0.75
CA ARG A 83 -19.15 21.11 -0.04
C ARG A 83 -20.64 21.26 0.25
N ARG A 84 -20.99 22.23 1.09
CA ARG A 84 -22.29 22.91 1.06
C ARG A 84 -22.02 24.40 1.00
#